data_AF-A0A1X1YYE6-F1
#
_entry.id   AF-A0A1X1YYE6-F1
#
_cell.length_a   1.000
_cell.length_b   1.000
_cell.length_c   1.000
_cell.angle_alpha   90.00
_cell.angle_beta   90.00
_cell.angle_gamma   90.00
#
_symmetry.space_group_name_H-M   'P 1'
#
loop_
_entity.id
_entity.type
_entity.pdbx_description
1 polymer ?
#
loop_
_entity_poly.entity_id
_entity_poly.type
_entity_poly.pdbx_seq_one_letter_code
_entity_poly.pdbx_strand_id
1 'polypeptide(L)'
;MFGDTFLHTAQLVTASMSWGVMVAVLVIAAAAIALWARTVLTARPRRAQRVAAVLPVTSTGEAFDFADSILAARTCDVPRLVGVPPGVDHDMLWREVAQRPLTALVYAASQQPRPLAWLEDTVRQLGGDDHDGGWRAAVEAVAAVDSTLYEWVKSASAMERRQRGSVAVVMRDAVAEYAAGQR
;
A
#
# COMPACT_ATOMS: atom_id res chain seq x y z
N MET A 1 65.75 -10.87 -35.42
CA MET A 1 65.66 -9.72 -34.50
C MET A 1 64.43 -8.87 -34.87
N PHE A 2 63.22 -9.35 -34.60
CA PHE A 2 61.94 -8.60 -34.82
C PHE A 2 60.78 -9.15 -33.96
N GLY A 3 61.05 -9.97 -32.92
CA GLY A 3 60.02 -10.66 -32.14
C GLY A 3 59.59 -9.96 -30.85
N ASP A 4 60.50 -9.22 -30.20
CA ASP A 4 60.26 -8.77 -28.81
C ASP A 4 59.48 -7.45 -28.70
N THR A 5 59.56 -6.57 -29.71
CA THR A 5 58.86 -5.27 -29.72
C THR A 5 57.36 -5.39 -30.01
N PHE A 6 56.93 -6.41 -30.75
CA PHE A 6 55.52 -6.66 -31.04
C PHE A 6 54.77 -7.28 -29.85
N LEU A 7 55.45 -8.11 -29.05
CA LEU A 7 54.87 -8.72 -27.85
C LEU A 7 54.62 -7.69 -26.74
N HIS A 8 55.53 -6.73 -26.54
CA HIS A 8 55.35 -5.68 -25.54
C HIS A 8 54.29 -4.63 -25.92
N THR A 9 54.16 -4.29 -27.20
CA THR A 9 53.08 -3.39 -27.66
C THR A 9 51.71 -4.07 -27.56
N ALA A 10 51.60 -5.37 -27.87
CA ALA A 10 50.36 -6.13 -27.66
C ALA A 10 49.95 -6.26 -26.18
N GLN A 11 50.91 -6.40 -25.25
CA GLN A 11 50.66 -6.45 -23.80
C GLN A 11 50.21 -5.09 -23.22
N LEU A 12 50.76 -3.98 -23.69
CA LEU A 12 50.34 -2.64 -23.26
C LEU A 12 48.96 -2.26 -23.81
N VAL A 13 48.62 -2.67 -25.04
CA VAL A 13 47.29 -2.46 -25.64
C VAL A 13 46.22 -3.30 -24.94
N THR A 14 46.51 -4.53 -24.53
CA THR A 14 45.57 -5.37 -23.77
C THR A 14 45.38 -4.90 -22.33
N ALA A 15 46.44 -4.46 -21.65
CA ALA A 15 46.35 -3.88 -20.31
C ALA A 15 45.56 -2.56 -20.31
N SER A 16 45.80 -1.67 -21.29
CA SER A 16 45.06 -0.41 -21.43
C SER A 16 43.61 -0.61 -21.88
N MET A 17 43.32 -1.60 -22.73
CA MET A 17 41.93 -1.99 -23.05
C MET A 17 41.21 -2.52 -21.81
N SER A 18 41.84 -3.37 -21.00
CA SER A 18 41.22 -3.91 -19.79
C SER A 18 40.91 -2.83 -18.75
N TRP A 19 41.78 -1.83 -18.64
CA TRP A 19 41.57 -0.66 -17.78
C TRP A 19 40.41 0.20 -18.29
N GLY A 20 40.36 0.49 -19.59
CA GLY A 20 39.26 1.25 -20.21
C GLY A 20 37.90 0.56 -20.05
N VAL A 21 37.86 -0.77 -20.21
CA VAL A 21 36.64 -1.57 -19.99
C VAL A 21 36.24 -1.56 -18.51
N MET A 22 37.18 -1.70 -17.58
CA MET A 22 36.89 -1.67 -16.15
C MET A 22 36.34 -0.31 -15.72
N VAL A 23 36.92 0.79 -16.20
CA VAL A 23 36.43 2.15 -15.92
C VAL A 23 35.04 2.36 -16.53
N ALA A 24 34.81 1.91 -17.77
CA ALA A 24 33.49 2.01 -18.40
C ALA A 24 32.41 1.23 -17.64
N VAL A 25 32.72 0.00 -17.19
CA VAL A 25 31.81 -0.81 -16.37
C VAL A 25 31.52 -0.13 -15.03
N LEU A 26 32.52 0.44 -14.37
CA LEU A 26 32.36 1.18 -13.11
C LEU A 26 31.47 2.42 -13.30
N VAL A 27 31.67 3.18 -14.39
CA VAL A 27 30.85 4.36 -14.70
C VAL A 27 29.41 3.96 -15.02
N ILE A 28 29.21 2.89 -15.79
CA ILE A 28 27.86 2.38 -16.10
C ILE A 28 27.17 1.86 -14.83
N ALA A 29 27.88 1.13 -13.97
CA ALA A 29 27.35 0.65 -12.69
C ALA A 29 27.01 1.81 -11.76
N ALA A 30 27.88 2.82 -11.64
CA ALA A 30 27.61 4.02 -10.86
C ALA A 30 26.42 4.81 -11.41
N ALA A 31 26.30 4.93 -12.74
CA ALA A 31 25.17 5.58 -13.38
C ALA A 31 23.86 4.79 -13.20
N ALA A 32 23.90 3.46 -13.27
CA ALA A 32 22.76 2.59 -13.00
C ALA A 32 22.31 2.67 -11.53
N ILE A 33 23.26 2.69 -10.59
CA ILE A 33 22.99 2.88 -9.16
C ILE A 33 22.43 4.28 -8.92
N ALA A 34 22.98 5.32 -9.55
CA ALA A 34 22.47 6.68 -9.43
C ALA A 34 21.07 6.82 -10.04
N LEU A 35 20.79 6.16 -11.16
CA LEU A 35 19.48 6.15 -11.80
C LEU A 35 18.47 5.37 -10.96
N TRP A 36 18.85 4.22 -10.41
CA TRP A 36 18.02 3.42 -9.51
C TRP A 36 17.77 4.12 -8.17
N ALA A 37 18.80 4.73 -7.58
CA ALA A 37 18.67 5.58 -6.41
C ALA A 37 17.77 6.78 -6.73
N ARG A 38 17.89 7.39 -7.91
CA ARG A 38 17.02 8.50 -8.32
C ARG A 38 15.58 8.02 -8.54
N THR A 39 15.31 6.87 -9.13
CA THR A 39 13.93 6.37 -9.28
C THR A 39 13.32 6.00 -7.93
N VAL A 40 14.08 5.33 -7.06
CA VAL A 40 13.66 5.00 -5.69
C VAL A 40 13.45 6.28 -4.87
N LEU A 41 14.38 7.23 -4.92
CA LEU A 41 14.35 8.50 -4.18
C LEU A 41 13.46 9.57 -4.83
N THR A 42 12.92 9.39 -6.04
CA THR A 42 11.92 10.32 -6.62
C THR A 42 10.51 9.74 -6.57
N ALA A 43 10.36 8.41 -6.53
CA ALA A 43 9.10 7.75 -6.20
C ALA A 43 8.71 7.94 -4.72
N ARG A 44 9.70 7.90 -3.81
CA ARG A 44 9.46 7.99 -2.35
C ARG A 44 9.00 9.36 -1.83
N PRO A 45 9.59 10.51 -2.20
CA PRO A 45 9.25 11.79 -1.58
C PRO A 45 7.92 12.36 -2.09
N ARG A 46 7.47 12.05 -3.32
CA ARG A 46 6.13 12.47 -3.76
C ARG A 46 5.01 11.69 -3.08
N ARG A 47 5.24 10.41 -2.76
CA ARG A 47 4.29 9.59 -2.00
C ARG A 47 4.30 10.03 -0.53
N ALA A 48 5.46 10.08 0.12
CA ALA A 48 5.58 10.49 1.53
C ALA A 48 5.10 11.93 1.81
N GLN A 49 5.30 12.87 0.88
CA GLN A 49 4.93 14.27 1.07
C GLN A 49 3.44 14.56 0.75
N ARG A 50 2.75 13.73 -0.07
CA ARG A 50 1.27 13.74 -0.11
C ARG A 50 0.65 13.09 1.12
N VAL A 51 1.42 12.25 1.78
CA VAL A 51 0.96 11.33 2.80
C VAL A 51 0.96 11.98 4.21
N ALA A 52 1.84 12.94 4.46
CA ALA A 52 1.93 13.66 5.73
C ALA A 52 0.71 14.55 6.10
N ALA A 53 -0.38 14.56 5.32
CA ALA A 53 -1.55 15.42 5.56
C ALA A 53 -2.89 14.89 4.98
N VAL A 54 -3.19 13.58 4.99
CA VAL A 54 -4.39 13.05 4.29
C VAL A 54 -5.64 12.89 5.17
N LEU A 55 -5.57 13.19 6.46
CA LEU A 55 -6.74 13.45 7.30
C LEU A 55 -6.49 14.80 7.97
N PRO A 56 -7.21 15.87 7.56
CA PRO A 56 -8.66 15.86 7.58
C PRO A 56 -9.28 15.72 6.19
N VAL A 57 -10.01 14.62 6.01
CA VAL A 57 -10.99 14.48 4.95
C VAL A 57 -12.14 15.43 5.27
N THR A 58 -12.41 16.39 4.39
CA THR A 58 -13.39 17.46 4.61
C THR A 58 -14.77 17.14 4.04
N SER A 59 -14.85 16.14 3.16
CA SER A 59 -16.09 15.72 2.52
C SER A 59 -16.21 14.20 2.37
N THR A 60 -17.42 13.70 2.18
CA THR A 60 -17.68 12.28 1.90
C THR A 60 -17.03 11.82 0.59
N GLY A 61 -16.93 12.69 -0.42
CA GLY A 61 -16.27 12.39 -1.69
C GLY A 61 -14.76 12.16 -1.51
N GLU A 62 -14.10 13.02 -0.73
CA GLU A 62 -12.70 12.83 -0.36
C GLU A 62 -12.48 11.56 0.48
N ALA A 63 -13.42 11.20 1.34
CA ALA A 63 -13.38 9.95 2.11
C ALA A 63 -13.43 8.73 1.19
N PHE A 64 -14.25 8.82 0.13
CA PHE A 64 -14.44 7.77 -0.84
C PHE A 64 -13.18 7.58 -1.69
N ASP A 65 -12.64 8.66 -2.24
CA ASP A 65 -11.40 8.65 -3.02
C ASP A 65 -10.22 8.14 -2.20
N PHE A 66 -10.16 8.51 -0.90
CA PHE A 66 -9.14 8.00 0.00
C PHE A 66 -9.30 6.49 0.26
N ALA A 67 -10.51 6.04 0.58
CA ALA A 67 -10.80 4.62 0.80
C ALA A 67 -10.47 3.78 -0.43
N ASP A 68 -10.85 4.25 -1.62
CA ASP A 68 -10.50 3.64 -2.90
C ASP A 68 -8.98 3.57 -3.09
N SER A 69 -8.28 4.67 -2.84
CA SER A 69 -6.82 4.74 -2.97
C SER A 69 -6.08 3.76 -2.06
N ILE A 70 -6.49 3.61 -0.79
CA ILE A 70 -5.82 2.69 0.14
C ILE A 70 -6.20 1.22 -0.13
N LEU A 71 -7.40 0.95 -0.64
CA LEU A 71 -7.80 -0.40 -1.07
C LEU A 71 -7.11 -0.82 -2.37
N ALA A 72 -6.89 0.13 -3.29
CA ALA A 72 -6.18 -0.08 -4.56
C ALA A 72 -4.66 -0.20 -4.39
N ALA A 73 -4.10 0.37 -3.31
CA ALA A 73 -2.66 0.32 -3.04
C ALA A 73 -2.12 -1.12 -2.89
N ARG A 74 -2.97 -2.10 -2.55
CA ARG A 74 -2.63 -3.52 -2.58
C ARG A 74 -2.39 -4.02 -4.01
N THR A 75 -1.12 -4.09 -4.39
CA THR A 75 -0.56 -4.92 -5.47
C THR A 75 0.52 -5.88 -4.97
N CYS A 76 0.49 -6.23 -3.68
CA CYS A 76 1.42 -7.20 -3.11
C CYS A 76 0.76 -8.59 -3.02
N ASP A 77 1.40 -9.55 -3.69
CA ASP A 77 1.06 -10.98 -3.73
C ASP A 77 0.73 -11.55 -2.33
N VAL A 78 -0.56 -11.67 -2.03
CA VAL A 78 -1.02 -12.56 -0.96
C VAL A 78 -0.94 -13.99 -1.53
N PRO A 79 -0.33 -14.97 -0.82
CA PRO A 79 -0.26 -16.33 -1.31
C PRO A 79 -1.67 -16.83 -1.64
N ARG A 80 -1.91 -17.11 -2.94
CA ARG A 80 -3.16 -17.73 -3.40
C ARG A 80 -3.52 -18.90 -2.49
N LEU A 81 -4.72 -18.87 -1.93
CA LEU A 81 -5.30 -20.05 -1.29
C LEU A 81 -5.28 -21.20 -2.31
N VAL A 82 -4.58 -22.27 -1.98
CA VAL A 82 -4.41 -23.45 -2.85
C VAL A 82 -5.79 -24.01 -3.17
N GLY A 83 -6.16 -24.04 -4.46
CA GLY A 83 -7.44 -24.57 -4.94
C GLY A 83 -8.44 -23.54 -5.50
N VAL A 84 -8.13 -22.25 -5.46
CA VAL A 84 -9.00 -21.21 -6.05
C VAL A 84 -8.68 -21.00 -7.54
N PRO A 85 -9.68 -21.01 -8.45
CA PRO A 85 -9.47 -20.80 -9.88
C PRO A 85 -8.79 -19.46 -10.18
N PRO A 86 -7.87 -19.40 -11.17
CA PRO A 86 -7.06 -18.22 -11.46
C PRO A 86 -7.83 -17.00 -12.02
N GLY A 87 -9.16 -17.05 -12.08
CA GLY A 87 -10.01 -16.02 -12.69
C GLY A 87 -10.94 -15.27 -11.73
N VAL A 88 -10.99 -15.63 -10.45
CA VAL A 88 -11.75 -14.86 -9.44
C VAL A 88 -10.75 -14.25 -8.47
N ASP A 89 -10.43 -12.98 -8.71
CA ASP A 89 -9.71 -12.18 -7.73
C ASP A 89 -10.67 -11.92 -6.55
N HIS A 90 -10.68 -12.86 -5.60
CA HIS A 90 -11.52 -12.77 -4.41
C HIS A 90 -11.18 -11.51 -3.61
N ASP A 91 -9.94 -11.03 -3.70
CA ASP A 91 -9.54 -9.78 -3.08
C ASP A 91 -10.19 -8.59 -3.79
N MET A 92 -10.34 -8.62 -5.13
CA MET A 92 -11.05 -7.57 -5.86
C MET A 92 -12.53 -7.47 -5.44
N LEU A 93 -13.23 -8.61 -5.32
CA LEU A 93 -14.62 -8.63 -4.86
C LEU A 93 -14.75 -8.07 -3.43
N TRP A 94 -13.89 -8.52 -2.51
CA TRP A 94 -13.97 -8.03 -1.13
C TRP A 94 -13.50 -6.57 -0.98
N ARG A 95 -12.62 -6.06 -1.87
CA ARG A 95 -12.26 -4.64 -1.94
C ARG A 95 -13.46 -3.79 -2.36
N GLU A 96 -14.18 -4.18 -3.40
CA GLU A 96 -15.41 -3.49 -3.83
C GLU A 96 -16.44 -3.44 -2.70
N VAL A 97 -16.64 -4.56 -1.99
CA VAL A 97 -17.54 -4.63 -0.84
C VAL A 97 -17.04 -3.78 0.34
N ALA A 98 -15.73 -3.73 0.56
CA ALA A 98 -15.11 -2.97 1.65
C ALA A 98 -15.10 -1.45 1.43
N GLN A 99 -15.22 -0.98 0.19
CA GLN A 99 -15.08 0.44 -0.15
C GLN A 99 -16.06 1.33 0.61
N ARG A 100 -17.36 1.00 0.58
CA ARG A 100 -18.40 1.77 1.26
C ARG A 100 -18.24 1.81 2.78
N PRO A 101 -18.12 0.68 3.50
CA PRO A 101 -17.91 0.72 4.95
C PRO A 101 -16.59 1.41 5.31
N LEU A 102 -15.51 1.23 4.53
CA LEU A 102 -14.25 1.94 4.79
C LEU A 102 -14.36 3.43 4.58
N THR A 103 -15.09 3.88 3.54
CA THR A 103 -15.39 5.30 3.31
C THR A 103 -16.07 5.93 4.53
N ALA A 104 -17.09 5.25 5.07
CA ALA A 104 -17.81 5.71 6.25
C ALA A 104 -16.91 5.80 7.49
N LEU A 105 -16.02 4.82 7.69
CA LEU A 105 -15.06 4.85 8.79
C LEU A 105 -13.98 5.92 8.62
N VAL A 106 -13.48 6.14 7.40
CA VAL A 106 -12.53 7.21 7.10
C VAL A 106 -13.14 8.58 7.40
N TYR A 107 -14.39 8.79 6.99
CA TYR A 107 -15.10 10.03 7.27
C TYR A 107 -15.32 10.21 8.78
N ALA A 108 -15.75 9.18 9.50
CA ALA A 108 -15.91 9.26 10.95
C ALA A 108 -14.57 9.48 11.67
N ALA A 109 -13.49 8.85 11.18
CA ALA A 109 -12.14 9.04 11.70
C ALA A 109 -11.65 10.48 11.55
N SER A 110 -11.99 11.16 10.45
CA SER A 110 -11.58 12.55 10.20
C SER A 110 -12.11 13.54 11.23
N GLN A 111 -13.20 13.17 11.93
CA GLN A 111 -13.79 13.95 13.02
C GLN A 111 -13.16 13.67 14.39
N GLN A 112 -12.21 12.74 14.48
CA GLN A 112 -11.58 12.36 15.74
C GLN A 112 -10.30 13.17 16.01
N PRO A 113 -9.92 13.37 17.29
CA PRO A 113 -8.66 14.05 17.63
C PRO A 113 -7.40 13.35 17.11
N ARG A 114 -7.47 12.02 16.92
CA ARG A 114 -6.38 11.19 16.38
C ARG A 114 -6.92 10.28 15.27
N PRO A 115 -7.18 10.80 14.07
CA PRO A 115 -7.92 10.10 13.01
C PRO A 115 -7.35 8.73 12.66
N LEU A 116 -6.04 8.67 12.37
CA LEU A 116 -5.41 7.43 11.93
C LEU A 116 -5.39 6.36 13.03
N ALA A 117 -5.05 6.75 14.27
CA ALA A 117 -5.02 5.82 15.39
C ALA A 117 -6.41 5.26 15.69
N TRP A 118 -7.43 6.13 15.65
CA TRP A 118 -8.82 5.70 15.82
C TRP A 118 -9.25 4.73 14.71
N LEU A 119 -8.87 5.00 13.46
CA LEU A 119 -9.19 4.14 12.32
C LEU A 119 -8.52 2.77 12.45
N GLU A 120 -7.21 2.73 12.77
CA GLU A 120 -6.44 1.51 13.04
C GLU A 120 -7.10 0.65 14.12
N ASP A 121 -7.48 1.26 15.25
CA ASP A 121 -8.12 0.56 16.35
C ASP A 121 -9.51 0.04 15.99
N THR A 122 -10.30 0.84 15.28
CA THR A 122 -11.66 0.46 14.86
C THR A 122 -11.60 -0.74 13.90
N VAL A 123 -10.79 -0.68 12.84
CA VAL A 123 -10.70 -1.81 11.88
C VAL A 123 -10.08 -3.06 12.51
N ARG A 124 -9.19 -2.91 13.49
CA ARG A 124 -8.67 -4.04 14.27
C ARG A 124 -9.77 -4.75 15.06
N GLN A 125 -10.70 -4.00 15.66
CA GLN A 125 -11.81 -4.56 16.43
C GLN A 125 -12.84 -5.30 15.56
N LEU A 126 -13.06 -4.88 14.32
CA LEU A 126 -13.97 -5.57 13.37
C LEU A 126 -13.55 -7.04 13.14
N GLY A 127 -12.24 -7.31 13.19
CA GLY A 127 -11.62 -8.61 12.98
C GLY A 127 -11.17 -9.33 14.26
N GLY A 128 -11.48 -8.79 15.44
CA GLY A 128 -11.04 -9.33 16.74
C GLY A 128 -11.97 -10.40 17.30
N ASP A 129 -11.66 -10.90 18.50
CA ASP A 129 -12.38 -12.01 19.14
C ASP A 129 -13.89 -11.71 19.32
N ASP A 130 -14.25 -10.47 19.64
CA ASP A 130 -15.63 -9.98 19.66
C ASP A 130 -15.98 -9.23 18.37
N HIS A 131 -16.04 -9.97 17.26
CA HIS A 131 -16.43 -9.41 15.96
C HIS A 131 -17.79 -8.69 16.01
N ASP A 132 -18.78 -9.26 16.70
CA ASP A 132 -20.14 -8.70 16.78
C ASP A 132 -20.14 -7.37 17.54
N GLY A 133 -19.39 -7.28 18.64
CA GLY A 133 -19.16 -6.03 19.37
C GLY A 133 -18.41 -4.99 18.56
N GLY A 134 -17.35 -5.37 17.86
CA GLY A 134 -16.56 -4.47 17.02
C GLY A 134 -17.39 -3.83 15.91
N TRP A 135 -18.18 -4.63 15.18
CA TRP A 135 -19.07 -4.12 14.14
C TRP A 135 -20.17 -3.21 14.71
N ARG A 136 -20.75 -3.54 15.86
CA ARG A 136 -21.76 -2.71 16.52
C ARG A 136 -21.20 -1.35 16.94
N ALA A 137 -20.04 -1.35 17.58
CA ALA A 137 -19.36 -0.12 18.00
C ALA A 137 -19.01 0.77 16.81
N ALA A 138 -18.57 0.17 15.69
CA ALA A 138 -18.31 0.90 14.45
C ALA A 138 -19.58 1.54 13.87
N VAL A 139 -20.72 0.83 13.88
CA VAL A 139 -22.02 1.39 13.45
C VAL A 139 -22.43 2.56 14.34
N GLU A 140 -22.34 2.41 15.66
CA GLU A 140 -22.68 3.47 16.62
C GLU A 140 -21.80 4.70 16.45
N ALA A 141 -20.49 4.51 16.26
CA ALA A 141 -19.55 5.61 16.06
C ALA A 141 -19.82 6.37 14.76
N VAL A 142 -20.13 5.68 13.66
CA VAL A 142 -20.49 6.34 12.40
C VAL A 142 -21.85 7.02 12.49
N ALA A 143 -22.83 6.40 13.15
CA ALA A 143 -24.16 6.98 13.34
C ALA A 143 -24.12 8.29 14.15
N ALA A 144 -23.15 8.42 15.08
CA ALA A 144 -22.94 9.66 15.83
C ALA A 144 -22.40 10.81 14.96
N VAL A 145 -21.81 10.52 13.80
CA VAL A 145 -21.24 11.51 12.88
C VAL A 145 -22.18 11.80 11.71
N ASP A 146 -22.68 10.76 11.04
CA ASP A 146 -23.53 10.88 9.85
C ASP A 146 -24.53 9.71 9.74
N SER A 147 -25.82 10.06 9.83
CA SER A 147 -26.95 9.12 9.78
C SER A 147 -27.25 8.55 8.39
N THR A 148 -26.50 8.94 7.35
CA THR A 148 -26.59 8.36 6.01
C THR A 148 -25.47 7.35 5.81
N LEU A 149 -24.26 7.68 6.26
CA LEU A 149 -23.09 6.79 6.17
C LEU A 149 -23.19 5.57 7.07
N TYR A 150 -23.97 5.66 8.16
CA TYR A 150 -24.18 4.51 9.04
C TYR A 150 -24.79 3.31 8.31
N GLU A 151 -25.65 3.51 7.30
CA GLU A 151 -26.25 2.40 6.55
C GLU A 151 -25.21 1.57 5.80
N TRP A 152 -24.08 2.18 5.41
CA TRP A 152 -23.00 1.48 4.71
C TRP A 152 -22.27 0.50 5.64
N VAL A 153 -22.01 0.92 6.88
CA VAL A 153 -21.41 0.03 7.90
C VAL A 153 -22.43 -0.98 8.41
N LYS A 154 -23.68 -0.56 8.61
CA LYS A 154 -24.78 -1.44 9.04
C LYS A 154 -25.03 -2.56 8.04
N SER A 155 -25.04 -2.27 6.74
CA SER A 155 -25.18 -3.28 5.69
C SER A 155 -24.05 -4.32 5.75
N ALA A 156 -22.80 -3.89 5.96
CA ALA A 156 -21.66 -4.79 6.13
C ALA A 156 -21.75 -5.61 7.44
N SER A 157 -22.23 -5.00 8.53
CA SER A 157 -22.40 -5.66 9.83
C SER A 157 -23.45 -6.77 9.80
N ALA A 158 -24.46 -6.64 8.93
CA ALA A 158 -25.56 -7.59 8.76
C ALA A 158 -25.20 -8.78 7.85
N MET A 159 -24.01 -8.78 7.24
CA MET A 159 -23.54 -9.89 6.41
C MET A 159 -23.29 -11.16 7.23
N GLU A 160 -23.21 -12.30 6.54
CA GLU A 160 -22.80 -13.55 7.18
C GLU A 160 -21.42 -13.40 7.84
N ARG A 161 -21.21 -14.06 8.99
CA ARG A 161 -19.99 -13.95 9.79
C ARG A 161 -18.69 -14.14 8.98
N ARG A 162 -18.69 -15.05 8.01
CA ARG A 162 -17.52 -15.27 7.13
C ARG A 162 -17.28 -14.09 6.18
N GLN A 163 -18.35 -13.56 5.58
CA GLN A 163 -18.28 -12.46 4.62
C GLN A 163 -17.80 -11.16 5.30
N ARG A 164 -18.39 -10.80 6.44
CA ARG A 164 -17.93 -9.65 7.22
C ARG A 164 -16.48 -9.81 7.70
N GLY A 165 -16.04 -11.04 7.97
CA GLY A 165 -14.66 -11.35 8.31
C GLY A 165 -13.70 -11.03 7.17
N SER A 166 -14.04 -11.43 5.94
CA SER A 166 -13.28 -11.08 4.74
C SER A 166 -13.19 -9.57 4.53
N VAL A 167 -14.30 -8.85 4.68
CA VAL A 167 -14.35 -7.39 4.59
C VAL A 167 -13.44 -6.75 5.64
N ALA A 168 -13.53 -7.18 6.90
CA ALA A 168 -12.70 -6.66 7.98
C ALA A 168 -11.20 -6.89 7.74
N VAL A 169 -10.81 -8.06 7.20
CA VAL A 169 -9.41 -8.36 6.86
C VAL A 169 -8.91 -7.40 5.77
N VAL A 170 -9.65 -7.23 4.69
CA VAL A 170 -9.26 -6.33 3.58
C VAL A 170 -9.10 -4.89 4.08
N MET A 171 -10.05 -4.40 4.87
CA MET A 171 -9.99 -3.04 5.45
C MET A 171 -8.81 -2.87 6.40
N ARG A 172 -8.61 -3.82 7.33
CA ARG A 172 -7.51 -3.78 8.29
C ARG A 172 -6.17 -3.76 7.59
N ASP A 173 -5.98 -4.61 6.60
CA ASP A 173 -4.70 -4.74 5.95
C ASP A 173 -4.38 -3.50 5.08
N ALA A 174 -5.38 -2.91 4.41
CA ALA A 174 -5.24 -1.65 3.69
C ALA A 174 -4.85 -0.49 4.62
N VAL A 175 -5.52 -0.38 5.78
CA VAL A 175 -5.21 0.66 6.78
C VAL A 175 -3.83 0.45 7.40
N ALA A 176 -3.44 -0.78 7.72
CA ALA A 176 -2.13 -1.09 8.29
C ALA A 176 -0.99 -0.74 7.32
N GLU A 177 -1.15 -1.03 6.03
CA GLU A 177 -0.18 -0.67 4.99
C GLU A 177 -0.06 0.85 4.85
N TYR A 178 -1.20 1.56 4.81
CA TYR A 178 -1.20 3.02 4.79
C TYR A 178 -0.49 3.61 6.02
N ALA A 179 -0.78 3.08 7.22
CA ALA A 179 -0.20 3.54 8.46
C ALA A 179 1.32 3.27 8.55
N ALA A 180 1.77 2.11 8.06
CA ALA A 180 3.19 1.80 7.96
C ALA A 180 3.95 2.77 7.03
N GLY A 181 3.28 3.26 5.98
CA GLY A 181 3.83 4.31 5.11
C GLY A 181 3.93 5.70 5.74
N GLN A 182 3.28 5.95 6.88
CA GLN A 182 3.34 7.24 7.61
C GLN A 182 4.49 7.35 8.62
N ARG A 183 5.04 6.21 9.04
CA ARG A 183 6.04 6.10 10.11
C ARG A 183 7.46 6.14 9.53
#